data_AF-A0A259TWX3-F1
#
_entry.id   AF-A0A259TWX3-F1
#
_cell.length_a   1.000
_cell.length_b   1.000
_cell.length_c   1.000
_cell.angle_alpha   90.00
_cell.angle_beta   90.00
_cell.angle_gamma   90.00
#
_symmetry.space_group_name_H-M   'P 1'
#
loop_
_entity.id
_entity.type
_entity.pdbx_description
1 polymer ?
#
loop_
_entity_poly.entity_id
_entity_poly.type
_entity_poly.pdbx_seq_one_letter_code
_entity_poly.pdbx_strand_id
1 'polypeptide(L)'
;MKRALLLLLLPLALAACSPDLSPEAAREAAYEAEAAGDVRAALRYYKAAAEGGDLGAMQTLAEAYERGHHRARGPVTRDGEDASRYMAIVALPGQARFWRGRYERERDERAFGGDPGVLLSVAQDLDRRGSTPAERDSARAIRQRLLDAKHTPAMVGEALRTMQDDSLRAFALLEEATDLGSAQACLLQRVLVHAREGYEHVMAQQRAGIEPTTIPASMEARHIDEIEACPNIPTDRDDMGAQVVIRQLRERGTPEARTRLDSLRILGVFERHPHLDPATLS
;
A
#
# COMPACT_ATOMS: atom_id res chain seq x y z
N MET A 1 6.79 54.19 39.67
CA MET A 1 7.63 53.37 38.77
C MET A 1 7.33 51.86 38.89
N LYS A 2 6.09 51.37 38.69
CA LYS A 2 5.76 49.91 38.75
C LYS A 2 4.53 49.52 37.91
N ARG A 3 4.44 49.92 36.62
CA ARG A 3 3.32 49.51 35.74
C ARG A 3 3.70 49.24 34.27
N ALA A 4 4.98 48.96 33.97
CA ALA A 4 5.45 48.79 32.59
C ALA A 4 6.08 47.41 32.30
N LEU A 5 5.87 46.40 33.16
CA LEU A 5 6.53 45.07 33.04
C LEU A 5 5.54 43.90 32.90
N LEU A 6 4.33 44.13 32.38
CA LEU A 6 3.31 43.07 32.24
C LEU A 6 2.78 42.88 30.81
N LEU A 7 3.41 43.50 29.81
CA LEU A 7 3.03 43.42 28.40
C LEU A 7 4.03 42.68 27.50
N LEU A 8 5.05 42.05 28.10
CA LEU A 8 6.12 41.32 27.38
C LEU A 8 6.06 39.80 27.54
N LEU A 9 4.98 39.27 28.12
CA LEU A 9 4.76 37.81 28.28
C LEU A 9 3.59 37.26 27.45
N LEU A 10 2.84 38.11 26.72
CA LEU A 10 1.68 37.66 25.95
C LEU A 10 1.93 37.08 24.54
N PRO A 11 3.10 37.19 23.86
CA PRO A 11 3.25 36.56 22.55
C PRO A 11 3.71 35.09 22.60
N LEU A 12 3.99 34.51 23.78
CA LEU A 12 4.43 33.12 23.91
C LEU A 12 3.28 32.09 24.02
N ALA A 13 2.02 32.54 24.21
CA ALA A 13 0.86 31.66 24.33
C ALA A 13 0.18 31.33 22.99
N LEU A 14 0.67 31.85 21.86
CA LEU A 14 0.19 31.52 20.50
C LEU A 14 1.10 30.53 19.77
N ALA A 15 2.11 29.98 20.45
CA ALA A 15 2.89 28.87 19.93
C ALA A 15 2.06 27.58 19.97
N ALA A 16 1.37 27.33 18.86
CA ALA A 16 1.02 26.01 18.38
C ALA A 16 0.22 25.12 19.35
N CYS A 17 -1.09 25.37 19.47
CA CYS A 17 -2.04 24.27 19.59
C CYS A 17 -2.02 23.50 18.26
N SER A 18 -0.98 22.70 18.02
CA SER A 18 -1.14 21.56 17.13
C SER A 18 -2.24 20.70 17.77
N PRO A 19 -3.30 20.34 17.04
CA PRO A 19 -4.31 19.44 17.58
C PRO A 19 -3.61 18.19 18.13
N ASP A 20 -4.03 17.73 19.31
CA ASP A 20 -3.59 16.46 19.90
C ASP A 20 -4.10 15.31 19.01
N LEU A 21 -3.47 15.14 17.86
CA LEU A 21 -3.72 14.05 16.94
C LEU A 21 -2.96 12.83 17.42
N SER A 22 -3.59 11.66 17.33
CA SER A 22 -2.85 10.40 17.41
C SER A 22 -1.79 10.35 16.30
N PRO A 23 -0.73 9.55 16.45
CA PRO A 23 0.29 9.41 15.41
C PRO A 23 -0.32 9.01 14.05
N GLU A 24 -1.33 8.14 14.09
CA GLU A 24 -2.09 7.70 12.91
C GLU A 24 -2.89 8.84 12.29
N ALA A 25 -3.67 9.60 13.07
CA ALA A 25 -4.45 10.72 12.54
C ALA A 25 -3.54 11.82 11.98
N ALA A 26 -2.38 12.06 12.61
CA ALA A 26 -1.37 12.96 12.07
C ALA A 26 -0.79 12.44 10.74
N ARG A 27 -0.54 11.13 10.61
CA ARG A 27 -0.06 10.55 9.36
C ARG A 27 -1.10 10.68 8.23
N GLU A 28 -2.37 10.42 8.51
CA GLU A 28 -3.45 10.59 7.52
C GLU A 28 -3.58 12.06 7.08
N ALA A 29 -3.54 13.01 8.03
CA ALA A 29 -3.53 14.43 7.70
C ALA A 29 -2.30 14.85 6.87
N ALA A 30 -1.15 14.16 7.04
CA ALA A 30 0.02 14.38 6.19
C ALA A 30 -0.23 13.95 4.75
N TYR A 31 -0.90 12.80 4.52
CA TYR A 31 -1.25 12.32 3.19
C TYR A 31 -2.27 13.23 2.49
N GLU A 32 -3.27 13.74 3.21
CA GLU A 32 -4.21 14.71 2.65
C GLU A 32 -3.49 16.00 2.20
N ALA A 33 -2.57 16.49 3.03
CA ALA A 33 -1.76 17.66 2.70
C ALA A 33 -0.84 17.42 1.50
N GLU A 34 -0.23 16.22 1.38
CA GLU A 34 0.54 15.83 0.20
C GLU A 34 -0.31 15.82 -1.07
N ALA A 35 -1.51 15.23 -1.01
CA ALA A 35 -2.43 15.16 -2.14
C ALA A 35 -2.81 16.58 -2.62
N ALA A 36 -3.05 17.49 -1.68
CA ALA A 36 -3.30 18.91 -1.93
C ALA A 36 -2.06 19.70 -2.41
N GLY A 37 -0.86 19.13 -2.34
CA GLY A 37 0.40 19.80 -2.69
C GLY A 37 0.90 20.78 -1.61
N ASP A 38 0.37 20.73 -0.38
CA ASP A 38 0.83 21.55 0.73
C ASP A 38 1.94 20.84 1.52
N VAL A 39 3.18 20.99 1.03
CA VAL A 39 4.41 20.47 1.65
C VAL A 39 4.56 20.89 3.10
N ARG A 40 4.21 22.14 3.40
CA ARG A 40 4.47 22.71 4.73
C ARG A 40 3.51 22.10 5.73
N ALA A 41 2.25 21.91 5.37
CA ALA A 41 1.30 21.16 6.18
C ALA A 41 1.73 19.69 6.30
N ALA A 42 2.09 19.03 5.20
CA ALA A 42 2.52 17.63 5.21
C ALA A 42 3.70 17.40 6.17
N LEU A 43 4.78 18.19 6.07
CA LEU A 43 5.93 18.06 6.96
C LEU A 43 5.60 18.36 8.43
N ARG A 44 4.66 19.29 8.70
CA ARG A 44 4.20 19.55 10.06
C ARG A 44 3.48 18.34 10.65
N TYR A 45 2.60 17.71 9.86
CA TYR A 45 1.87 16.53 10.29
C TYR A 45 2.76 15.30 10.44
N TYR A 46 3.71 15.08 9.52
CA TYR A 46 4.74 14.06 9.72
C TYR A 46 5.55 14.28 10.98
N LYS A 47 5.92 15.52 11.29
CA LYS A 47 6.62 15.83 12.53
C LYS A 47 5.78 15.46 13.75
N ALA A 48 4.49 15.78 13.76
CA ALA A 48 3.59 15.40 14.84
C ALA A 48 3.48 13.88 14.99
N ALA A 49 3.31 13.14 13.87
CA ALA A 49 3.27 11.68 13.86
C ALA A 49 4.59 11.07 14.39
N ALA A 50 5.72 11.59 13.92
CA ALA A 50 7.05 11.13 14.32
C ALA A 50 7.34 11.43 15.81
N GLU A 51 6.89 12.58 16.32
CA GLU A 51 6.97 12.91 17.75
C GLU A 51 6.17 11.93 18.59
N GLY A 52 5.02 11.47 18.08
CA GLY A 52 4.18 10.42 18.65
C GLY A 52 4.66 8.98 18.41
N GLY A 53 5.82 8.77 17.78
CA GLY A 53 6.41 7.44 17.62
C GLY A 53 6.09 6.74 16.29
N ASP A 54 5.54 7.42 15.30
CA ASP A 54 5.35 6.83 13.98
C ASP A 54 6.69 6.65 13.24
N LEU A 55 7.10 5.40 13.02
CA LEU A 55 8.37 5.07 12.35
C LEU A 55 8.40 5.53 10.89
N GLY A 56 7.28 5.41 10.18
CA GLY A 56 7.16 5.82 8.78
C GLY A 56 7.36 7.32 8.63
N ALA A 57 6.79 8.11 9.53
CA ALA A 57 6.96 9.56 9.56
C ALA A 57 8.40 9.97 9.89
N MET A 58 9.06 9.30 10.84
CA MET A 58 10.49 9.55 11.12
C MET A 58 11.36 9.28 9.90
N GLN A 59 11.13 8.16 9.21
CA GLN A 59 11.86 7.82 7.98
C GLN A 59 11.58 8.84 6.87
N THR A 60 10.32 9.21 6.65
CA THR A 60 9.93 10.21 5.65
C THR A 60 10.62 11.56 5.89
N LEU A 61 10.68 12.02 7.14
CA LEU A 61 11.39 13.25 7.50
C LEU A 61 12.90 13.12 7.26
N ALA A 62 13.51 12.01 7.68
CA ALA A 62 14.94 11.76 7.49
C ALA A 62 15.31 11.81 6.00
N GLU A 63 14.54 11.11 5.14
CA GLU A 63 14.75 11.11 3.70
C GLU A 63 14.51 12.47 3.06
N ALA A 64 13.44 13.17 3.46
CA ALA A 64 13.12 14.47 2.88
C ALA A 64 14.21 15.51 3.18
N TYR A 65 14.70 15.55 4.42
CA TYR A 65 15.78 16.46 4.81
C TYR A 65 17.14 16.08 4.23
N GLU A 66 17.40 14.79 4.01
CA GLU A 66 18.64 14.35 3.36
C GLU A 66 18.67 14.78 1.89
N ARG A 67 17.54 14.63 1.18
CA ARG A 67 17.43 14.95 -0.25
C ARG A 67 17.19 16.44 -0.53
N GLY A 68 16.79 17.22 0.48
CA GLY A 68 16.40 18.62 0.31
C GLY A 68 15.06 18.81 -0.41
N HIS A 69 14.27 17.75 -0.53
CA HIS A 69 12.92 17.80 -1.08
C HIS A 69 12.03 16.72 -0.44
N HIS A 70 10.74 16.99 -0.37
CA HIS A 70 9.73 16.01 -0.01
C HIS A 70 9.10 15.42 -1.29
N ARG A 71 9.00 14.09 -1.36
CA ARG A 71 8.37 13.39 -2.47
C ARG A 71 6.92 13.07 -2.08
N ALA A 72 5.96 13.85 -2.57
CA ALA A 72 4.56 13.45 -2.49
C ALA A 72 4.29 12.42 -3.58
N ARG A 73 3.66 11.30 -3.20
CA ARG A 73 3.29 10.28 -4.18
C ARG A 73 2.26 10.86 -5.13
N GLY A 74 2.55 10.75 -6.42
CA GLY A 74 1.57 11.00 -7.46
C GLY A 74 0.81 9.72 -7.80
N PRO A 75 -0.28 9.82 -8.58
CA PRO A 75 -0.85 8.64 -9.21
C PRO A 75 0.22 7.98 -10.09
N VAL A 76 0.30 6.66 -10.04
CA VAL A 76 1.09 5.91 -11.02
C VAL A 76 0.27 5.92 -12.31
N THR A 77 0.82 6.48 -13.39
CA THR A 77 0.11 6.49 -14.66
C THR A 77 0.05 5.07 -15.24
N ARG A 78 -0.82 4.86 -16.23
CA ARG A 78 -0.97 3.59 -16.94
C ARG A 78 0.35 3.06 -17.51
N ASP A 79 1.25 3.95 -17.91
CA ASP A 79 2.55 3.61 -18.49
C ASP A 79 3.62 3.35 -17.42
N GLY A 80 3.23 3.35 -16.14
CA GLY A 80 4.14 3.20 -15.01
C GLY A 80 4.95 4.45 -14.71
N GLU A 81 4.60 5.61 -15.31
CA GLU A 81 5.26 6.86 -14.97
C GLU A 81 4.85 7.29 -13.57
N ASP A 82 5.86 7.47 -12.73
CA ASP A 82 5.69 7.98 -11.39
C ASP A 82 5.47 9.49 -11.45
N ALA A 83 4.21 9.92 -11.35
CA ALA A 83 3.84 11.34 -11.29
C ALA A 83 4.16 11.99 -9.93
N SER A 84 5.12 11.43 -9.18
CA SER A 84 5.60 11.98 -7.92
C SER A 84 5.97 13.45 -8.06
N ARG A 85 5.47 14.25 -7.12
CA ARG A 85 5.81 15.66 -7.02
C ARG A 85 6.99 15.81 -6.06
N TYR A 86 8.10 16.32 -6.59
CA TYR A 86 9.29 16.66 -5.81
C TYR A 86 9.20 18.10 -5.37
N MET A 87 8.96 18.32 -4.09
CA MET A 87 8.70 19.64 -3.56
C MET A 87 9.87 20.07 -2.68
N ALA A 88 10.56 21.13 -3.09
CA ALA A 88 11.78 21.57 -2.42
C ALA A 88 11.50 21.96 -0.96
N ILE A 89 12.43 21.62 -0.07
CA ILE A 89 12.36 21.96 1.35
C ILE A 89 13.68 22.56 1.82
N VAL A 90 13.61 23.45 2.80
CA VAL A 90 14.81 23.98 3.44
C VAL A 90 15.16 23.07 4.61
N ALA A 91 16.23 22.29 4.44
CA ALA A 91 16.80 21.46 5.51
C ALA A 91 17.87 22.26 6.27
N LEU A 92 17.75 22.34 7.59
CA LEU A 92 18.81 22.86 8.44
C LEU A 92 19.92 21.81 8.60
N PRO A 93 21.19 22.23 8.77
CA PRO A 93 22.29 21.31 9.04
C PRO A 93 21.97 20.35 10.20
N GLY A 94 22.13 19.05 9.97
CA GLY A 94 21.92 18.00 10.97
C GLY A 94 20.48 17.50 11.13
N GLN A 95 19.47 18.13 10.52
CA GLN A 95 18.07 17.67 10.64
C GLN A 95 17.88 16.24 10.12
N ALA A 96 18.43 15.93 8.95
CA ALA A 96 18.37 14.58 8.38
C ALA A 96 18.97 13.54 9.33
N ARG A 97 20.16 13.84 9.88
CA ARG A 97 20.87 12.96 10.83
C ARG A 97 20.06 12.78 12.12
N PHE A 98 19.45 13.84 12.63
CA PHE A 98 18.60 13.80 13.82
C PHE A 98 17.43 12.83 13.63
N TRP A 99 16.66 12.99 12.56
CA TRP A 99 15.50 12.13 12.29
C TRP A 99 15.90 10.69 11.97
N ARG A 100 16.98 10.49 11.20
CA ARG A 100 17.53 9.15 10.93
C ARG A 100 17.93 8.43 12.21
N GLY A 101 18.69 9.10 13.09
CA GLY A 101 19.11 8.49 14.35
C GLY A 101 17.95 8.19 15.30
N ARG A 102 16.86 8.98 15.25
CA ARG A 102 15.63 8.66 16.01
C ARG A 102 14.92 7.44 15.43
N TYR A 103 14.73 7.40 14.11
CA TYR A 103 14.16 6.25 13.39
C TYR A 103 14.91 4.96 13.70
N GLU A 104 16.24 4.97 13.58
CA GLU A 104 17.08 3.79 13.82
C GLU A 104 16.95 3.27 15.25
N ARG A 105 17.04 4.16 16.26
CA ARG A 105 16.87 3.74 17.66
C ARG A 105 15.49 3.16 17.94
N GLU A 106 14.43 3.83 17.51
CA GLU A 106 13.06 3.38 17.73
C GLU A 106 12.78 2.05 17.01
N ARG A 107 13.26 1.91 15.77
CA ARG A 107 13.15 0.68 14.99
C ARG A 107 13.87 -0.46 15.70
N ASP A 108 15.11 -0.24 16.15
CA ASP A 108 15.90 -1.28 16.79
C ASP A 108 15.31 -1.70 18.15
N GLU A 109 14.79 -0.74 18.93
CA GLU A 109 14.09 -1.02 20.19
C GLU A 109 12.83 -1.88 19.97
N ARG A 110 11.99 -1.52 18.98
CA ARG A 110 10.79 -2.30 18.65
C ARG A 110 11.11 -3.66 18.04
N ALA A 111 12.13 -3.74 17.19
CA ALA A 111 12.62 -5.01 16.64
C ALA A 111 13.09 -5.95 17.77
N PHE A 112 13.85 -5.41 18.73
CA PHE A 112 14.28 -6.16 19.92
C PHE A 112 13.09 -6.59 20.78
N GLY A 113 12.08 -5.73 20.91
CA GLY A 113 10.80 -6.03 21.55
C GLY A 113 9.93 -7.07 20.82
N GLY A 114 10.30 -7.46 19.60
CA GLY A 114 9.58 -8.47 18.82
C GLY A 114 8.37 -7.95 18.05
N ASP A 115 8.29 -6.64 17.78
CA ASP A 115 7.23 -6.07 16.94
C ASP A 115 7.28 -6.72 15.54
N PRO A 116 6.21 -7.43 15.11
CA PRO A 116 6.23 -8.21 13.89
C PRO A 116 6.31 -7.35 12.63
N GLY A 117 5.71 -6.16 12.63
CA GLY A 117 5.75 -5.24 11.49
C GLY A 117 7.16 -4.65 11.31
N VAL A 118 7.81 -4.29 12.41
CA VAL A 118 9.20 -3.82 12.40
C VAL A 118 10.15 -4.94 12.00
N LEU A 119 9.98 -6.16 12.52
CA LEU A 119 10.77 -7.31 12.12
C LEU A 119 10.64 -7.62 10.63
N LEU A 120 9.44 -7.50 10.06
CA LEU A 120 9.24 -7.66 8.62
C LEU A 120 10.01 -6.61 7.82
N SER A 121 9.97 -5.34 8.25
CA SER A 121 10.75 -4.26 7.63
C SER A 121 12.27 -4.51 7.73
N VAL A 122 12.77 -4.94 8.89
CA VAL A 122 14.19 -5.31 9.08
C VAL A 122 14.59 -6.46 8.14
N ALA A 123 13.74 -7.48 8.00
CA ALA A 123 14.02 -8.58 7.08
C ALA A 123 14.06 -8.13 5.61
N GLN A 124 13.20 -7.19 5.20
CA GLN A 124 13.24 -6.59 3.86
C GLN A 124 14.52 -5.78 3.64
N ASP A 125 14.97 -5.03 4.65
CA ASP A 125 16.19 -4.23 4.61
C ASP A 125 17.44 -5.11 4.44
N LEU A 126 17.49 -6.24 5.16
CA LEU A 126 18.56 -7.21 5.10
C LEU A 126 18.58 -8.02 3.79
N ASP A 127 17.47 -8.07 3.05
CA ASP A 127 17.35 -8.83 1.79
C ASP A 127 17.46 -7.96 0.52
N ARG A 128 17.96 -6.72 0.66
CA ARG A 128 18.17 -5.82 -0.48
C ARG A 128 19.31 -6.29 -1.39
N ARG A 129 19.34 -5.75 -2.61
CA ARG A 129 20.46 -6.01 -3.55
C ARG A 129 21.78 -5.54 -2.94
N GLY A 130 22.77 -6.42 -2.92
CA GLY A 130 24.10 -6.13 -2.35
C GLY A 130 24.31 -6.65 -0.93
N SER A 131 23.29 -7.24 -0.29
CA SER A 131 23.45 -7.87 1.02
C SER A 131 24.50 -8.98 1.01
N THR A 132 25.14 -9.17 2.14
CA THR A 132 26.04 -10.30 2.43
C THR A 132 25.22 -11.60 2.62
N PRO A 133 25.87 -12.78 2.51
CA PRO A 133 25.21 -14.04 2.87
C PRO A 133 24.63 -14.05 4.30
N ALA A 134 25.37 -13.51 5.27
CA ALA A 134 24.93 -13.47 6.67
C ALA A 134 23.68 -12.59 6.90
N GLU A 135 23.57 -11.46 6.18
CA GLU A 135 22.37 -10.62 6.22
C GLU A 135 21.17 -11.33 5.61
N ARG A 136 21.35 -12.03 4.47
CA ARG A 136 20.28 -12.85 3.87
C ARG A 136 19.85 -13.99 4.79
N ASP A 137 20.79 -14.63 5.48
CA ASP A 137 20.49 -15.68 6.46
C ASP A 137 19.67 -15.12 7.62
N SER A 138 20.04 -13.93 8.11
CA SER A 138 19.30 -13.21 9.15
C SER A 138 17.89 -12.83 8.68
N ALA A 139 17.74 -12.31 7.46
CA ALA A 139 16.44 -12.00 6.86
C ALA A 139 15.55 -13.25 6.78
N ARG A 140 16.11 -14.39 6.35
CA ARG A 140 15.38 -15.67 6.30
C ARG A 140 14.94 -16.14 7.68
N ALA A 141 15.82 -16.06 8.68
CA ALA A 141 15.48 -16.44 10.06
C ALA A 141 14.35 -15.57 10.63
N ILE A 142 14.39 -14.25 10.40
CA ILE A 142 13.32 -13.34 10.84
C ILE A 142 12.01 -13.67 10.14
N ARG A 143 12.01 -13.85 8.81
CA ARG A 143 10.80 -14.24 8.06
C ARG A 143 10.23 -15.55 8.57
N GLN A 144 11.06 -16.58 8.78
CA GLN A 144 10.58 -17.86 9.30
C GLN A 144 9.88 -17.69 10.65
N ARG A 145 10.48 -16.91 11.57
CA ARG A 145 9.84 -16.59 12.85
C ARG A 145 8.47 -15.91 12.68
N LEU A 146 8.34 -15.00 11.71
CA LEU A 146 7.07 -14.32 11.43
C LEU A 146 6.03 -15.27 10.83
N LEU A 147 6.44 -16.21 9.98
CA LEU A 147 5.57 -17.26 9.43
C LEU A 147 5.10 -18.21 10.53
N ASP A 148 6.00 -18.63 11.42
CA ASP A 148 5.67 -19.48 12.58
C ASP A 148 4.68 -18.77 13.51
N ALA A 149 4.80 -17.45 13.65
CA ALA A 149 3.88 -16.58 14.40
C ALA A 149 2.59 -16.22 13.63
N LYS A 150 2.37 -16.78 12.43
CA LYS A 150 1.18 -16.53 11.59
C LYS A 150 0.95 -15.05 11.29
N HIS A 151 2.03 -14.29 11.13
CA HIS A 151 1.95 -12.89 10.75
C HIS A 151 1.56 -12.76 9.26
N THR A 152 0.31 -12.41 8.99
CA THR A 152 -0.27 -12.45 7.64
C THR A 152 0.47 -11.61 6.59
N PRO A 153 1.01 -10.40 6.88
CA PRO A 153 1.82 -9.67 5.89
C PRO A 153 3.11 -10.41 5.50
N ALA A 154 3.75 -11.12 6.44
CA ALA A 154 4.93 -11.93 6.13
C ALA A 154 4.57 -13.16 5.28
N MET A 155 3.41 -13.78 5.53
CA MET A 155 2.90 -14.89 4.72
C MET A 155 2.62 -14.47 3.28
N VAL A 156 1.96 -13.32 3.08
CA VAL A 156 1.73 -12.74 1.75
C VAL A 156 3.05 -12.42 1.05
N GLY A 157 4.00 -11.80 1.75
CA GLY A 157 5.32 -11.50 1.21
C GLY A 157 6.12 -12.74 0.81
N GLU A 158 6.08 -13.80 1.62
CA GLU A 158 6.74 -15.06 1.29
C GLU A 158 6.05 -15.78 0.13
N ALA A 159 4.71 -15.79 0.08
CA ALA A 159 3.97 -16.38 -1.04
C ALA A 159 4.35 -15.73 -2.38
N LEU A 160 4.46 -14.39 -2.43
CA LEU A 160 4.90 -13.67 -3.62
C LEU A 160 6.33 -14.03 -4.03
N ARG A 161 7.23 -14.22 -3.06
CA ARG A 161 8.61 -14.62 -3.33
C ARG A 161 8.72 -16.04 -3.88
N THR A 162 7.96 -16.98 -3.32
CA THR A 162 8.03 -18.40 -3.72
C THR A 162 7.15 -18.72 -4.91
N MET A 163 6.31 -17.78 -5.38
CA MET A 163 5.33 -18.01 -6.44
C MET A 163 5.93 -18.63 -7.71
N GLN A 164 7.13 -18.18 -8.12
CA GLN A 164 7.78 -18.64 -9.34
C GLN A 164 8.37 -20.04 -9.21
N ASP A 165 8.91 -20.37 -8.02
CA ASP A 165 9.66 -21.60 -7.78
C ASP A 165 8.79 -22.72 -7.19
N ASP A 166 7.79 -22.37 -6.38
CA ASP A 166 6.92 -23.27 -5.63
C ASP A 166 5.52 -22.65 -5.46
N SER A 167 4.76 -22.66 -6.56
CA SER A 167 3.40 -22.12 -6.58
C SER A 167 2.46 -22.83 -5.59
N LEU A 168 2.62 -24.14 -5.35
CA LEU A 168 1.79 -24.89 -4.41
C LEU A 168 1.96 -24.37 -2.99
N ARG A 169 3.21 -24.18 -2.54
CA ARG A 169 3.49 -23.57 -1.24
C ARG A 169 2.99 -22.13 -1.18
N ALA A 170 3.15 -21.35 -2.24
CA ALA A 170 2.67 -19.98 -2.29
C ALA A 170 1.15 -19.90 -2.11
N PHE A 171 0.38 -20.74 -2.80
CA PHE A 171 -1.08 -20.80 -2.64
C PHE A 171 -1.49 -21.25 -1.23
N ALA A 172 -0.80 -22.24 -0.65
CA ALA A 172 -1.06 -22.67 0.73
C ALA A 172 -0.85 -21.54 1.75
N LEU A 173 0.20 -20.72 1.58
CA LEU A 173 0.43 -19.55 2.42
C LEU A 173 -0.66 -18.48 2.27
N LEU A 174 -1.16 -18.25 1.05
CA LEU A 174 -2.25 -17.29 0.81
C LEU A 174 -3.59 -17.77 1.36
N GLU A 175 -3.88 -19.06 1.23
CA GLU A 175 -5.06 -19.70 1.81
C GLU A 175 -5.03 -19.58 3.34
N GLU A 176 -3.92 -19.97 3.96
CA GLU A 176 -3.78 -19.87 5.42
C GLU A 176 -3.87 -18.40 5.90
N ALA A 177 -3.28 -17.45 5.17
CA ALA A 177 -3.41 -16.03 5.52
C ALA A 177 -4.86 -15.51 5.34
N THR A 178 -5.61 -16.06 4.39
CA THR A 178 -7.04 -15.75 4.18
C THR A 178 -7.90 -16.30 5.31
N ASP A 179 -7.63 -17.52 5.77
CA ASP A 179 -8.29 -18.11 6.94
C ASP A 179 -8.05 -17.29 8.22
N LEU A 180 -6.89 -16.63 8.29
CA LEU A 180 -6.55 -15.67 9.36
C LEU A 180 -7.15 -14.27 9.14
N GLY A 181 -8.00 -14.08 8.13
CA GLY A 181 -8.73 -12.84 7.87
C GLY A 181 -7.97 -11.80 7.04
N SER A 182 -6.88 -12.18 6.36
CA SER A 182 -6.14 -11.25 5.49
C SER A 182 -6.87 -10.98 4.19
N ALA A 183 -7.50 -9.81 4.09
CA ALA A 183 -8.12 -9.30 2.86
C ALA A 183 -7.14 -9.30 1.67
N GLN A 184 -5.91 -8.87 1.91
CA GLN A 184 -4.85 -8.82 0.89
C GLN A 184 -4.49 -10.21 0.37
N ALA A 185 -4.42 -11.22 1.26
CA ALA A 185 -4.13 -12.59 0.85
C ALA A 185 -5.26 -13.16 -0.01
N CYS A 186 -6.51 -12.91 0.38
CA CYS A 186 -7.69 -13.33 -0.38
C CYS A 186 -7.70 -12.73 -1.78
N LEU A 187 -7.54 -11.40 -1.88
CA LEU A 187 -7.49 -10.70 -3.17
C LEU A 187 -6.38 -11.24 -4.06
N LEU A 188 -5.17 -11.39 -3.52
CA LEU A 188 -4.03 -11.91 -4.27
C LEU A 188 -4.27 -13.36 -4.73
N GLN A 189 -4.84 -14.21 -3.87
CA GLN A 189 -5.20 -15.58 -4.22
C GLN A 189 -6.19 -15.61 -5.40
N ARG A 190 -7.26 -14.81 -5.35
CA ARG A 190 -8.26 -14.72 -6.43
C ARG A 190 -7.63 -14.26 -7.73
N VAL A 191 -6.87 -13.16 -7.71
CA VAL A 191 -6.18 -12.63 -8.90
C VAL A 191 -5.28 -13.68 -9.55
N LEU A 192 -4.53 -14.46 -8.75
CA LEU A 192 -3.63 -15.49 -9.28
C LEU A 192 -4.39 -16.68 -9.88
N VAL A 193 -5.48 -17.13 -9.23
CA VAL A 193 -6.36 -18.17 -9.77
C VAL A 193 -6.96 -17.70 -11.10
N HIS A 194 -7.45 -16.46 -11.16
CA HIS A 194 -8.07 -15.88 -12.34
C HIS A 194 -7.09 -15.73 -13.50
N ALA A 195 -5.86 -15.28 -13.22
CA ALA A 195 -4.80 -15.19 -14.22
C ALA A 195 -4.45 -16.57 -14.79
N ARG A 196 -4.40 -17.61 -13.94
CA ARG A 196 -4.17 -18.99 -14.37
C ARG A 196 -5.31 -19.53 -15.22
N GLU A 197 -6.56 -19.37 -14.80
CA GLU A 197 -7.72 -19.83 -15.57
C GLU A 197 -7.83 -19.14 -16.93
N GLY A 198 -7.55 -17.82 -16.97
CA GLY A 198 -7.51 -17.07 -18.23
C GLY A 198 -6.41 -17.58 -19.17
N TYR A 199 -5.22 -17.87 -18.63
CA TYR A 199 -4.14 -18.48 -19.40
C TYR A 199 -4.52 -19.86 -19.92
N GLU A 200 -5.06 -20.73 -19.06
CA GLU A 200 -5.50 -22.08 -19.44
C GLU A 200 -6.58 -22.05 -20.53
N HIS A 201 -7.53 -21.09 -20.45
CA HIS A 201 -8.55 -20.87 -21.48
C HIS A 201 -7.93 -20.52 -22.84
N VAL A 202 -7.01 -19.54 -22.86
CA VAL A 202 -6.30 -19.12 -24.07
C VAL A 202 -5.49 -20.27 -24.66
N MET A 203 -4.75 -21.00 -23.83
CA MET A 203 -3.95 -22.16 -24.28
C MET A 203 -4.84 -23.29 -24.80
N ALA A 204 -6.02 -23.51 -24.23
CA ALA A 204 -6.97 -24.50 -24.71
C ALA A 204 -7.48 -24.16 -26.12
N GLN A 205 -7.79 -22.89 -26.40
CA GLN A 205 -8.19 -22.43 -27.73
C GLN A 205 -7.06 -22.64 -28.76
N GLN A 206 -5.82 -22.28 -28.40
CA GLN A 206 -4.66 -22.49 -29.26
C GLN A 206 -4.45 -23.97 -29.60
N ARG A 207 -4.54 -24.87 -28.61
CA ARG A 207 -4.44 -26.32 -28.82
C ARG A 207 -5.56 -26.86 -29.71
N ALA A 208 -6.74 -26.23 -29.69
CA ALA A 208 -7.85 -26.57 -30.55
C ALA A 208 -7.76 -25.95 -31.97
N GLY A 209 -6.71 -25.17 -32.27
CA GLY A 209 -6.58 -24.44 -33.54
C GLY A 209 -7.59 -23.30 -33.70
N ILE A 210 -8.15 -22.82 -32.59
CA ILE A 210 -9.07 -21.68 -32.54
C ILE A 210 -8.24 -20.42 -32.29
N GLU A 211 -8.54 -19.34 -33.02
CA GLU A 211 -7.93 -18.04 -32.77
C GLU A 211 -8.22 -17.60 -31.32
N PRO A 212 -7.18 -17.30 -30.51
CA PRO A 212 -7.38 -16.91 -29.13
C PRO A 212 -8.31 -15.71 -28.99
N THR A 213 -9.35 -15.87 -28.19
CA THR A 213 -10.26 -14.77 -27.84
C THR A 213 -9.98 -14.31 -26.42
N THR A 214 -10.53 -13.16 -26.06
CA THR A 214 -10.48 -12.67 -24.68
C THR A 214 -11.28 -13.58 -23.75
N ILE A 215 -10.97 -13.54 -22.46
CA ILE A 215 -11.70 -14.30 -21.43
C ILE A 215 -13.22 -14.05 -21.54
N PRO A 216 -14.09 -15.07 -21.44
CA PRO A 216 -15.54 -14.89 -21.54
C PRO A 216 -16.12 -14.00 -20.44
N ALA A 217 -17.26 -13.34 -20.70
CA ALA A 217 -17.87 -12.40 -19.73
C ALA A 217 -18.39 -13.11 -18.48
N SER A 218 -18.85 -14.34 -18.65
CA SER A 218 -19.25 -15.21 -17.55
C SER A 218 -18.09 -15.55 -16.61
N MET A 219 -16.89 -15.74 -17.16
CA MET A 219 -15.69 -16.00 -16.35
C MET A 219 -15.32 -14.76 -15.53
N GLU A 220 -15.28 -13.58 -16.16
CA GLU A 220 -14.97 -12.33 -15.45
C GLU A 220 -16.06 -11.94 -14.44
N ALA A 221 -17.33 -12.17 -14.73
CA ALA A 221 -18.41 -11.94 -13.76
C ALA A 221 -18.23 -12.80 -12.50
N ARG A 222 -17.91 -14.10 -12.67
CA ARG A 222 -17.57 -14.98 -11.54
C ARG A 222 -16.35 -14.49 -10.79
N HIS A 223 -15.32 -14.02 -11.50
CA HIS A 223 -14.10 -13.48 -10.90
C HIS A 223 -14.39 -12.25 -10.04
N ILE A 224 -15.23 -11.34 -10.52
CA ILE A 224 -15.70 -10.19 -9.74
C ILE A 224 -16.44 -10.66 -8.49
N ASP A 225 -17.38 -11.59 -8.61
CA ASP A 225 -18.13 -12.13 -7.45
C ASP A 225 -17.20 -12.74 -6.39
N GLU A 226 -16.16 -13.48 -6.81
CA GLU A 226 -15.19 -14.08 -5.89
C GLU A 226 -14.25 -13.07 -5.22
N ILE A 227 -13.91 -11.99 -5.93
CA ILE A 227 -13.11 -10.89 -5.38
C ILE A 227 -13.93 -10.13 -4.34
N GLU A 228 -15.18 -9.78 -4.65
CA GLU A 228 -16.08 -9.07 -3.75
C GLU A 228 -16.49 -9.90 -2.52
N ALA A 229 -16.33 -11.23 -2.59
CA ALA A 229 -16.50 -12.11 -1.44
C ALA A 229 -15.31 -12.10 -0.45
N CYS A 230 -14.19 -11.44 -0.79
CA CYS A 230 -13.06 -11.33 0.14
C CYS A 230 -13.42 -10.43 1.34
N PRO A 231 -13.09 -10.84 2.58
CA PRO A 231 -13.44 -10.07 3.77
C PRO A 231 -12.62 -8.77 3.84
N ASN A 232 -13.24 -7.69 4.33
CA ASN A 232 -12.56 -6.44 4.70
C ASN A 232 -11.66 -5.85 3.61
N ILE A 233 -12.09 -5.88 2.35
CA ILE A 233 -11.40 -5.14 1.28
C ILE A 233 -11.34 -3.67 1.70
N PRO A 234 -10.15 -3.06 1.81
CA PRO A 234 -10.04 -1.65 2.19
C PRO A 234 -10.82 -0.80 1.19
N THR A 235 -11.87 -0.12 1.66
CA THR A 235 -12.77 0.68 0.81
C THR A 235 -12.12 1.97 0.31
N ASP A 236 -10.97 2.34 0.89
CA ASP A 236 -10.18 3.52 0.59
C ASP A 236 -9.11 3.27 -0.50
N ARG A 237 -8.94 2.02 -0.93
CA ARG A 237 -7.99 1.66 -1.99
C ARG A 237 -8.71 1.46 -3.29
N ASP A 238 -8.93 2.56 -4.00
CA ASP A 238 -9.41 2.62 -5.38
C ASP A 238 -8.58 1.75 -6.35
N ASP A 239 -7.41 1.28 -5.94
CA ASP A 239 -6.44 0.55 -6.77
C ASP A 239 -6.44 -0.97 -6.58
N MET A 240 -7.42 -1.55 -5.88
CA MET A 240 -7.53 -3.00 -5.72
C MET A 240 -8.95 -3.53 -5.98
N GLY A 241 -9.05 -4.83 -6.28
CA GLY A 241 -10.33 -5.53 -6.41
C GLY A 241 -11.02 -5.37 -7.76
N ALA A 242 -12.34 -5.57 -7.79
CA ALA A 242 -13.13 -5.56 -9.02
C ALA A 242 -13.29 -4.16 -9.63
N GLN A 243 -13.21 -3.11 -8.80
CA GLN A 243 -13.27 -1.72 -9.25
C GLN A 243 -12.21 -1.40 -10.31
N VAL A 244 -10.99 -1.94 -10.16
CA VAL A 244 -9.91 -1.75 -11.14
C VAL A 244 -10.31 -2.31 -12.51
N VAL A 245 -10.94 -3.48 -12.54
CA VAL A 245 -11.41 -4.10 -13.79
C VAL A 245 -12.46 -3.22 -14.47
N ILE A 246 -13.47 -2.77 -13.71
CA ILE A 246 -14.53 -1.90 -14.24
C ILE A 246 -13.98 -0.56 -14.72
N ARG A 247 -13.12 0.07 -13.92
CA ARG A 247 -12.45 1.34 -14.27
C ARG A 247 -11.64 1.20 -15.54
N GLN A 248 -10.85 0.13 -15.68
CA GLN A 248 -10.06 -0.12 -16.90
C GLN A 248 -10.94 -0.31 -18.13
N LEU A 249 -12.06 -1.04 -18.03
CA LEU A 249 -13.00 -1.20 -19.14
C LEU A 249 -13.63 0.15 -19.52
N ARG A 250 -14.00 0.97 -18.54
CA ARG A 250 -14.57 2.31 -18.74
C ARG A 250 -13.56 3.25 -19.43
N GLU A 251 -12.35 3.34 -18.91
CA GLU A 251 -11.28 4.22 -19.41
C GLU A 251 -10.84 3.86 -20.82
N ARG A 252 -10.85 2.56 -21.19
CA ARG A 252 -10.53 2.14 -22.56
C ARG A 252 -11.52 2.70 -23.58
N GLY A 253 -12.81 2.78 -23.24
CA GLY A 253 -13.84 3.39 -24.08
C GLY A 253 -14.09 2.75 -25.45
N THR A 254 -13.41 1.64 -25.79
CA THR A 254 -13.53 0.96 -27.08
C THR A 254 -14.87 0.22 -27.21
N PRO A 255 -15.35 -0.08 -28.44
CA PRO A 255 -16.57 -0.86 -28.63
C PRO A 255 -16.56 -2.21 -27.90
N GLU A 256 -15.40 -2.88 -27.86
CA GLU A 256 -15.21 -4.15 -27.17
C GLU A 256 -15.37 -3.97 -25.66
N ALA A 257 -14.77 -2.92 -25.08
CA ALA A 257 -14.88 -2.64 -23.66
C ALA A 257 -16.31 -2.27 -23.24
N ARG A 258 -17.06 -1.54 -24.08
CA ARG A 258 -18.49 -1.25 -23.84
C ARG A 258 -19.34 -2.50 -23.91
N THR A 259 -19.17 -3.30 -24.97
CA THR A 259 -19.83 -4.60 -25.13
C THR A 259 -19.55 -5.49 -23.92
N ARG A 260 -18.33 -5.40 -23.38
CA ARG A 260 -17.93 -6.13 -22.19
C ARG A 260 -18.68 -5.68 -20.94
N LEU A 261 -18.74 -4.37 -20.67
CA LEU A 261 -19.53 -3.83 -19.55
C LEU A 261 -21.01 -4.18 -19.66
N ASP A 262 -21.58 -4.13 -20.87
CA ASP A 262 -22.97 -4.54 -21.11
C ASP A 262 -23.18 -6.03 -20.83
N SER A 263 -22.20 -6.87 -21.17
CA SER A 263 -22.23 -8.30 -20.85
C SER A 263 -22.20 -8.53 -19.33
N LEU A 264 -21.37 -7.79 -18.58
CA LEU A 264 -21.34 -7.88 -17.11
C LEU A 264 -22.66 -7.41 -16.49
N ARG A 265 -23.30 -6.38 -17.05
CA ARG A 265 -24.64 -5.94 -16.66
C ARG A 265 -25.69 -7.02 -16.90
N ILE A 266 -25.71 -7.63 -18.08
CA ILE A 266 -26.63 -8.74 -18.40
C ILE A 266 -26.44 -9.92 -17.44
N LEU A 267 -25.20 -10.17 -17.01
CA LEU A 267 -24.86 -11.22 -16.04
C LEU A 267 -25.19 -10.85 -14.57
N GLY A 268 -25.79 -9.69 -14.33
CA GLY A 268 -26.27 -9.27 -13.01
C GLY A 268 -25.18 -8.77 -12.06
N VAL A 269 -23.98 -8.45 -12.56
CA VAL A 269 -22.82 -8.09 -11.71
C VAL A 269 -23.10 -6.81 -10.92
N PHE A 270 -23.66 -5.78 -11.56
CA PHE A 270 -23.90 -4.48 -10.93
C PHE A 270 -25.11 -4.51 -9.98
N GLU A 271 -26.05 -5.43 -10.19
CA GLU A 271 -27.15 -5.69 -9.26
C GLU A 271 -26.66 -6.36 -7.97
N ARG A 272 -25.69 -7.28 -8.08
CA ARG A 272 -25.05 -7.92 -6.92
C ARG A 272 -24.07 -6.99 -6.21
N HIS A 273 -23.37 -6.15 -6.98
CA HIS A 273 -22.34 -5.23 -6.48
C HIS A 273 -22.62 -3.79 -6.96
N PRO A 274 -23.62 -3.09 -6.37
CA PRO A 274 -24.03 -1.76 -6.84
C PRO A 274 -22.93 -0.70 -6.81
N HIS A 275 -21.95 -0.84 -5.91
CA HIS A 275 -20.81 0.07 -5.81
C HIS A 275 -19.84 -0.04 -7.00
N LEU A 276 -19.96 -1.09 -7.82
CA LEU A 276 -19.18 -1.28 -9.04
C LEU A 276 -19.86 -0.70 -10.29
N ASP A 277 -21.07 -0.12 -10.21
CA ASP A 277 -21.76 0.41 -11.38
C ASP A 277 -20.90 1.51 -12.05
N PRO A 278 -20.58 1.41 -13.35
CA PRO A 278 -19.86 2.46 -14.07
C PRO A 278 -20.48 3.85 -13.97
N ALA A 279 -21.79 3.95 -13.71
CA ALA A 279 -22.50 5.21 -13.50
C ALA A 279 -22.29 5.83 -12.11
N THR A 280 -21.88 5.04 -11.11
CA THR A 280 -21.62 5.51 -9.74
C THR A 280 -20.15 5.76 -9.46
N LEU A 281 -19.25 5.13 -10.21
CA LEU A 281 -17.83 5.41 -10.14
C LEU A 281 -17.58 6.84 -10.65
N SER A 282 -17.04 7.73 -9.83
CA SER A 282 -16.63 9.07 -10.28
C SER A 282 -15.36 9.07 -11.11
#